data_AF-A0A7J9YSE6-F1
#
_entry.id   AF-A0A7J9YSE6-F1
#
_cell.length_a   1.000
_cell.length_b   1.000
_cell.length_c   1.000
_cell.angle_alpha   90.00
_cell.angle_beta   90.00
_cell.angle_gamma   90.00
#
_symmetry.space_group_name_H-M   'P 1'
#
loop_
_entity.id
_entity.type
_entity.pdbx_description
1 polymer ?
#
loop_
_entity_poly.entity_id
_entity_poly.type
_entity_poly.pdbx_seq_one_letter_code
_entity_poly.pdbx_strand_id
1 'polypeptide(L)'
;MSAEICTWCGKPVEGDHGFRLYEVAGERRAAFCRLEHIVPWAIRGAHWEPGGPVEPREVAARPRRCSQCDAELGEVHVLCVRHRGDHRISDAFCSVDDLTAWAKAGGRWR
;
A
#
# COMPACT_ATOMS: atom_id res chain seq x y z
N MET A 1 8.07 8.84 18.04
CA MET A 1 7.34 8.23 16.90
C MET A 1 7.94 6.85 16.69
N SER A 2 7.16 5.79 16.87
CA SER A 2 7.67 4.42 16.67
C SER A 2 7.88 4.20 15.17
N ALA A 3 9.10 3.83 14.79
CA ALA A 3 9.39 3.46 13.40
C ALA A 3 8.59 2.20 13.06
N GLU A 4 7.81 2.24 11.98
CA GLU A 4 7.16 1.05 11.44
C GLU A 4 8.22 0.07 10.96
N ILE A 5 7.93 -1.23 11.04
CA ILE A 5 8.84 -2.27 10.56
C ILE A 5 8.35 -2.78 9.21
N CYS A 6 9.28 -2.97 8.29
CA CYS A 6 8.98 -3.52 6.98
C CYS A 6 8.44 -4.95 7.16
N THR A 7 7.19 -5.17 6.78
CA THR A 7 6.46 -6.43 6.92
C THR A 7 7.13 -7.59 6.19
N TRP A 8 7.99 -7.30 5.20
CA TRP A 8 8.79 -8.31 4.51
C TRP A 8 10.17 -8.56 5.12
N CYS A 9 11.00 -7.52 5.25
CA CYS A 9 12.42 -7.69 5.57
C CYS A 9 12.80 -7.37 7.02
N GLY A 10 11.85 -6.93 7.85
CA GLY A 10 12.07 -6.62 9.26
C GLY A 10 12.89 -5.35 9.54
N LYS A 11 13.30 -4.60 8.51
CA LYS A 11 14.03 -3.34 8.69
C LYS A 11 13.08 -2.19 9.03
N PRO A 12 13.54 -1.16 9.75
CA PRO A 12 12.77 0.06 9.95
C PRO A 12 12.35 0.69 8.62
N VAL A 13 11.11 1.20 8.57
CA VAL A 13 10.59 2.05 7.51
C VAL A 13 10.56 3.48 8.05
N GLU A 14 11.33 4.35 7.44
CA GLU A 14 11.35 5.77 7.79
C GLU A 14 9.97 6.40 7.54
N GLY A 15 9.57 7.37 8.36
CA GLY A 15 8.19 7.90 8.35
C GLY A 15 7.81 8.60 7.03
N ASP A 16 8.79 9.15 6.34
CA ASP A 16 8.69 9.93 5.11
C ASP A 16 9.13 9.15 3.85
N HIS A 17 9.51 7.88 4.00
CA HIS A 17 9.92 7.00 2.90
C HIS A 17 9.22 5.65 2.92
N GLY A 18 9.15 4.99 1.77
CA GLY A 18 8.58 3.65 1.65
C GLY A 18 7.09 3.66 1.32
N PHE A 19 6.41 2.56 1.64
CA PHE A 19 5.06 2.27 1.20
C PHE A 19 4.23 1.79 2.37
N ARG A 20 3.02 2.32 2.51
CA ARG A 20 2.01 1.86 3.46
C ARG A 20 0.85 1.29 2.68
N LEU A 21 0.48 0.07 3.02
CA LEU A 21 -0.70 -0.59 2.48
C LEU A 21 -1.80 -0.57 3.52
N TYR A 22 -3.03 -0.38 3.06
CA TYR A 22 -4.22 -0.46 3.90
C TYR A 22 -5.33 -1.19 3.15
N GLU A 23 -6.02 -2.10 3.83
CA GLU A 23 -7.34 -2.60 3.44
C GLU A 23 -8.33 -2.01 4.45
N VAL A 24 -8.97 -0.90 4.07
CA VAL A 24 -9.71 -0.05 5.02
C VAL A 24 -10.89 -0.80 5.65
N ALA A 25 -11.67 -1.50 4.84
CA ALA A 25 -12.81 -2.29 5.31
C ALA A 25 -12.41 -3.45 6.22
N GLY A 26 -11.19 -3.99 6.05
CA GLY A 26 -10.66 -5.08 6.86
C GLY A 26 -9.89 -4.62 8.10
N GLU A 27 -9.68 -3.31 8.27
CA GLU A 27 -8.80 -2.72 9.27
C GLU A 27 -7.42 -3.41 9.29
N ARG A 28 -6.83 -3.59 8.11
CA ARG A 28 -5.52 -4.22 7.94
C ARG A 28 -4.53 -3.25 7.35
N ARG A 29 -3.27 -3.39 7.76
CA ARG A 29 -2.16 -2.58 7.26
C ARG A 29 -0.86 -3.37 7.11
N ALA A 30 0.02 -2.88 6.25
CA ALA A 30 1.37 -3.39 6.10
C ALA A 30 2.30 -2.23 5.68
N ALA A 31 3.59 -2.33 6.00
CA ALA A 31 4.57 -1.31 5.66
C ALA A 31 5.77 -1.93 4.93
N PHE A 32 6.33 -1.21 3.94
CA PHE A 32 7.46 -1.69 3.16
C PHE A 32 8.47 -0.58 2.93
N CYS A 33 9.75 -0.87 3.21
CA CYS A 33 10.83 0.07 2.92
C CYS A 33 11.12 0.21 1.42
N ARG A 34 10.64 -0.74 0.59
CA ARG A 34 10.88 -0.81 -0.86
C ARG A 34 9.67 -1.39 -1.56
N LEU A 35 9.43 -0.96 -2.81
CA LEU A 35 8.31 -1.45 -3.62
C LEU A 35 8.44 -2.95 -3.87
N GLU A 36 9.65 -3.41 -4.14
CA GLU A 36 9.98 -4.77 -4.51
C GLU A 36 9.67 -5.78 -3.39
N HIS A 37 9.51 -5.31 -2.15
CA HIS A 37 9.15 -6.15 -1.02
C HIS A 37 7.65 -6.49 -0.95
N ILE A 38 6.80 -5.70 -1.61
CA ILE A 38 5.36 -6.00 -1.74
C ILE A 38 5.18 -7.32 -2.52
N VAL A 39 5.97 -7.52 -3.56
CA VAL A 39 5.83 -8.68 -4.47
C VAL A 39 6.01 -10.04 -3.77
N PRO A 40 7.12 -10.33 -3.07
CA PRO A 40 7.28 -11.60 -2.39
C PRO A 40 6.35 -11.74 -1.17
N TRP A 41 5.99 -10.64 -0.52
CA TRP A 41 4.97 -10.63 0.55
C TRP A 41 3.61 -11.11 0.04
N ALA A 42 3.15 -10.56 -1.09
CA ALA A 42 1.89 -10.96 -1.71
C ALA A 42 1.91 -12.42 -2.17
N ILE A 43 3.00 -12.87 -2.80
CA ILE A 43 3.18 -14.27 -3.22
C ILE A 43 3.10 -15.25 -2.04
N ARG A 44 3.49 -14.84 -0.83
CA ARG A 44 3.41 -15.66 0.39
C ARG A 44 2.07 -15.56 1.13
N GLY A 45 1.04 -15.00 0.49
CA GLY A 45 -0.30 -14.92 1.05
C GLY A 45 -0.61 -13.65 1.84
N ALA A 46 0.16 -12.57 1.63
CA ALA A 46 -0.11 -11.23 2.14
C ALA A 46 -0.45 -11.18 3.64
N HIS A 47 0.52 -11.50 4.49
CA HIS A 47 0.34 -11.43 5.94
C HIS A 47 0.19 -9.98 6.40
N TRP A 48 -1.02 -9.62 6.87
CA TRP A 48 -1.37 -8.29 7.33
C TRP A 48 -1.19 -8.12 8.83
N GLU A 49 -0.96 -6.87 9.25
CA GLU A 49 -1.09 -6.46 10.65
C GLU A 49 -2.47 -5.83 10.88
N PRO A 50 -3.06 -5.97 12.08
CA PRO A 50 -4.27 -5.23 12.44
C PRO A 50 -3.97 -3.72 12.53
N GLY A 51 -4.89 -2.92 12.01
CA GLY A 51 -4.87 -1.46 12.09
C GLY A 51 -5.39 -0.79 10.82
N GLY A 52 -6.14 0.30 11.00
CA GLY A 52 -6.63 1.13 9.91
C GLY A 52 -5.59 2.13 9.36
N PRO A 53 -6.00 2.98 8.40
CA PRO A 53 -5.17 4.05 7.86
C PRO A 53 -4.72 5.02 8.94
N VAL A 54 -3.41 5.26 8.98
CA VAL A 54 -2.81 6.32 9.81
C VAL A 54 -2.67 7.63 9.00
N GLU A 55 -2.81 7.53 7.68
CA GLU A 55 -2.73 8.66 6.76
C GLU A 55 -3.90 9.64 6.92
N PRO A 56 -3.69 10.95 6.66
CA PRO A 56 -4.78 11.92 6.60
C PRO A 56 -5.89 11.46 5.64
N ARG A 57 -7.15 11.71 6.00
CA ARG A 57 -8.33 11.28 5.22
C ARG A 57 -8.25 11.69 3.74
N GLU A 58 -7.64 12.83 3.43
CA GLU A 58 -7.48 13.34 2.08
C GLU A 58 -6.55 12.48 1.20
N VAL A 59 -5.57 11.81 1.81
CA VAL A 59 -4.68 10.86 1.12
C VAL A 59 -5.43 9.55 0.86
N ALA A 60 -6.24 9.11 1.84
CA ALA A 60 -7.01 7.88 1.76
C ALA A 60 -8.26 7.97 0.85
N ALA A 61 -8.85 9.16 0.69
CA ALA A 61 -10.12 9.35 -0.02
C ALA A 61 -9.99 9.58 -1.55
N ARG A 62 -8.78 9.56 -2.11
CA ARG A 62 -8.52 10.04 -3.48
C ARG A 62 -8.78 9.04 -4.62
N PRO A 63 -8.40 7.76 -4.53
CA PRO A 63 -8.60 6.86 -5.65
C PRO A 63 -10.04 6.34 -5.72
N ARG A 64 -10.72 6.53 -6.87
CA ARG A 64 -12.01 5.89 -7.17
C ARG A 64 -11.89 4.73 -8.16
N ARG A 65 -10.71 4.57 -8.76
CA ARG A 65 -10.41 3.56 -9.77
C ARG A 65 -9.13 2.83 -9.43
N CYS A 66 -9.07 1.57 -9.84
CA CYS A 66 -7.89 0.73 -9.68
C CYS A 66 -6.75 1.26 -10.56
N SER A 67 -5.60 1.57 -9.96
CA SER A 67 -4.39 2.02 -10.65
C SER A 67 -3.81 0.95 -11.61
N GLN A 68 -4.27 -0.31 -11.52
CA GLN A 68 -3.82 -1.40 -12.38
C GLN A 68 -4.76 -1.69 -13.55
N CYS A 69 -6.08 -1.78 -13.31
CA CYS A 69 -7.05 -2.23 -14.31
C CYS A 69 -8.11 -1.16 -14.69
N ASP A 70 -8.05 0.02 -14.10
CA ASP A 70 -8.98 1.16 -14.28
C ASP A 70 -10.45 0.89 -13.88
N ALA A 71 -10.76 -0.28 -13.32
CA ALA A 71 -12.08 -0.60 -12.80
C ALA A 71 -12.46 0.31 -11.61
N GLU A 72 -13.77 0.55 -11.43
CA GLU A 72 -14.29 1.26 -10.26
C GLU A 72 -14.04 0.47 -8.97
N LEU A 73 -13.63 1.17 -7.91
CA LEU A 73 -13.31 0.53 -6.63
C LEU A 73 -14.57 0.33 -5.79
N GLY A 74 -14.72 -0.88 -5.24
CA GLY A 74 -15.73 -1.18 -4.24
C GLY A 74 -15.31 -0.75 -2.83
N GLU A 75 -16.19 -1.03 -1.85
CA GLU A 75 -15.91 -0.77 -0.43
C GLU A 75 -14.65 -1.49 0.07
N VAL A 76 -14.44 -2.73 -0.40
CA VAL A 76 -13.22 -3.49 -0.14
C VAL A 76 -12.23 -3.23 -1.28
N HIS A 77 -11.14 -2.54 -0.96
CA HIS A 77 -10.03 -2.28 -1.86
C HIS A 77 -8.74 -2.11 -1.06
N VAL A 78 -7.60 -2.20 -1.76
CA VAL A 78 -6.28 -1.98 -1.18
C VAL A 78 -5.80 -0.59 -1.56
N LEU A 79 -5.49 0.24 -0.57
CA LEU A 79 -4.81 1.51 -0.74
C LEU A 79 -3.30 1.31 -0.57
N CYS A 80 -2.51 1.87 -1.47
CA CYS A 80 -1.06 1.95 -1.37
C CYS A 80 -0.65 3.43 -1.32
N VAL A 81 -0.05 3.85 -0.22
CA VAL A 81 0.48 5.20 -0.05
C VAL A 81 1.99 5.15 -0.11
N ARG A 82 2.56 5.73 -1.17
CA ARG A 82 3.99 5.94 -1.30
C ARG A 82 4.38 7.23 -0.59
N HIS A 83 5.31 7.12 0.35
CA HIS A 83 5.92 8.23 1.05
C HIS A 83 7.23 8.60 0.35
N ARG A 84 7.39 9.87 0.00
CA ARG A 84 8.60 10.41 -0.63
C ARG A 84 8.87 11.81 -0.09
N GLY A 85 9.56 11.89 1.04
CA GLY A 85 9.69 13.13 1.81
C GLY A 85 8.31 13.57 2.30
N ASP A 86 7.95 14.82 2.04
CA ASP A 86 6.63 15.36 2.41
C ASP A 86 5.49 14.88 1.48
N HIS A 87 5.81 14.25 0.36
CA HIS A 87 4.80 13.79 -0.58
C HIS A 87 4.16 12.48 -0.13
N ARG A 88 2.83 12.43 -0.23
CA ARG A 88 2.00 11.23 -0.09
C ARG A 88 1.28 10.99 -1.40
N ILE A 89 1.67 9.92 -2.10
CA ILE A 89 1.11 9.54 -3.40
C ILE A 89 0.25 8.30 -3.15
N SER A 90 -1.06 8.43 -3.34
CA SER A 90 -2.00 7.33 -3.16
C SER A 90 -2.38 6.68 -4.48
N ASP A 91 -2.18 5.36 -4.53
CA ASP A 91 -2.69 4.44 -5.54
C ASP A 91 -3.68 3.49 -4.85
N ALA A 92 -4.64 2.95 -5.60
CA ALA A 92 -5.54 1.94 -5.05
C ALA A 92 -5.80 0.80 -6.03
N PHE A 93 -6.20 -0.34 -5.49
CA PHE A 93 -6.29 -1.59 -6.23
C PHE A 93 -7.53 -2.37 -5.81
N CYS A 94 -8.16 -3.04 -6.77
CA CYS A 94 -9.27 -3.94 -6.48
C CYS A 94 -8.85 -5.09 -5.54
N SER A 95 -7.58 -5.50 -5.59
CA SER A 95 -7.05 -6.63 -4.83
C SER A 95 -5.54 -6.53 -4.61
N VAL A 96 -5.01 -7.41 -3.77
CA VAL A 96 -3.56 -7.63 -3.62
C VAL A 96 -2.92 -8.13 -4.92
N ASP A 97 -3.65 -8.86 -5.76
CA ASP A 97 -3.13 -9.33 -7.05
C ASP A 97 -2.89 -8.17 -8.01
N ASP A 98 -3.83 -7.22 -8.08
CA ASP A 98 -3.69 -6.01 -8.89
C ASP A 98 -2.53 -5.14 -8.38
N LEU A 99 -2.43 -4.95 -7.07
CA LEU A 99 -1.29 -4.30 -6.43
C LEU A 99 0.03 -4.99 -6.81
N THR A 100 0.05 -6.32 -6.80
CA THR A 100 1.25 -7.11 -7.07
C THR A 100 1.68 -7.00 -8.53
N ALA A 101 0.72 -7.01 -9.46
CA ALA A 101 0.98 -6.80 -10.88
C ALA A 101 1.58 -5.41 -11.13
N TRP A 102 1.00 -4.38 -10.50
CA TRP A 102 1.50 -3.01 -10.54
C TRP A 102 2.91 -2.88 -9.94
N ALA A 103 3.16 -3.49 -8.78
CA ALA A 103 4.47 -3.46 -8.13
C ALA A 103 5.55 -4.15 -8.97
N LYS A 104 5.22 -5.29 -9.61
CA LYS A 104 6.10 -5.97 -10.57
C LYS A 104 6.43 -5.10 -11.79
N ALA A 105 5.53 -4.23 -12.22
CA ALA A 105 5.76 -3.27 -13.30
C ALA A 105 6.60 -2.04 -12.86
N GLY A 106 7.06 -2.01 -11.61
CA GLY A 106 7.88 -0.93 -11.05
C GLY A 106 7.06 0.24 -10.48
N GLY A 107 5.76 0.04 -10.24
CA GLY A 107 4.92 1.03 -9.57
C GLY A 107 4.70 2.28 -10.42
N ARG A 108 4.66 2.10 -11.75
CA ARG A 108 4.46 3.19 -12.69
C ARG A 108 2.98 3.50 -12.80
N TRP A 109 2.66 4.78 -12.66
CA TRP A 109 1.36 5.35 -13.00
C TRP A 109 1.16 5.26 -14.52
N ARG A 110 -0.01 4.84 -14.97
CA ARG A 110 -0.42 4.91 -16.39
C ARG A 110 -1.21 6.19 -16.62
#